data_AF-A0A7J5AKP8-F1
#
_entry.id   AF-A0A7J5AKP8-F1
#
_cell.length_a   1.000
_cell.length_b   1.000
_cell.length_c   1.000
_cell.angle_alpha   90.00
_cell.angle_beta   90.00
_cell.angle_gamma   90.00
#
_symmetry.space_group_name_H-M   'P 1'
#
loop_
_entity.id
_entity.type
_entity.pdbx_description
1 polymer ?
#
loop_
_entity_poly.entity_id
_entity_poly.type
_entity_poly.pdbx_seq_one_letter_code
_entity_poly.pdbx_strand_id
1 'polypeptide(L)' 'MNALENIKNSLIDRILATRNEQLLEAIKSIFDSTQSEEIISLSTEQIEMLSMSEKDIEEGKLVSESELSKRDSKWLS' A
#
# COMPACT_ATOMS: atom_id res chain seq x y z
N MET A 1 -30.43 8.59 5.06
CA MET A 1 -29.82 7.30 4.68
C MET A 1 -29.43 7.40 3.23
N ASN A 2 -28.13 7.39 2.91
CA ASN A 2 -27.63 7.77 1.59
C ASN A 2 -27.97 6.69 0.56
N ALA A 3 -28.41 7.09 -0.64
CA ALA A 3 -28.75 6.16 -1.72
C ALA A 3 -27.61 5.18 -2.04
N LEU A 4 -26.36 5.63 -1.88
CA LEU A 4 -25.16 4.82 -2.01
C LEU A 4 -25.10 3.66 -1.01
N GLU A 5 -25.46 3.91 0.25
CA GLU A 5 -25.43 2.88 1.31
C GLU A 5 -26.51 1.82 1.07
N ASN A 6 -27.67 2.22 0.55
CA ASN A 6 -28.72 1.27 0.15
C ASN A 6 -28.28 0.36 -1.00
N ILE A 7 -27.52 0.90 -1.97
CA ILE A 7 -26.97 0.12 -3.08
C ILE A 7 -25.93 -0.89 -2.56
N LYS A 8 -25.01 -0.47 -1.68
CA LYS A 8 -24.02 -1.37 -1.07
C LYS A 8 -24.68 -2.51 -0.31
N ASN A 9 -25.64 -2.21 0.56
CA ASN A 9 -26.31 -3.22 1.37
C ASN A 9 -27.06 -4.24 0.50
N SER A 10 -27.78 -3.77 -0.54
CA SER A 10 -28.45 -4.65 -1.51
C SER A 10 -27.48 -5.57 -2.26
N LEU A 11 -26.27 -5.07 -2.57
CA LEU A 11 -25.23 -5.87 -3.23
C LEU A 11 -24.69 -6.97 -2.30
N ILE A 12 -24.43 -6.63 -1.03
CA ILE A 12 -23.98 -7.57 0.01
C ILE A 12 -25.00 -8.70 0.18
N ASP A 13 -26.29 -8.35 0.30
CA ASP A 13 -27.36 -9.34 0.46
C ASP A 13 -27.43 -10.32 -0.74
N ARG A 14 -27.22 -9.82 -1.96
CA ARG A 14 -27.22 -10.64 -3.18
C ARG A 14 -26.00 -11.56 -3.27
N ILE A 15 -24.84 -11.08 -2.83
CA ILE A 15 -23.60 -11.87 -2.75
C ILE A 15 -23.74 -12.99 -1.71
N LEU A 16 -24.36 -12.70 -0.56
CA LEU A 16 -24.62 -13.69 0.48
C LEU A 16 -25.66 -14.74 0.09
N ALA A 17 -26.63 -14.37 -0.76
CA ALA A 17 -27.70 -15.27 -1.21
C ALA A 17 -27.26 -16.21 -2.37
N THR A 18 -26.25 -15.84 -3.14
CA THR A 18 -25.81 -16.65 -4.29
C THR A 18 -24.89 -17.80 -3.88
N ARG A 19 -25.03 -18.94 -4.56
CA ARG A 19 -24.10 -20.09 -4.50
C ARG A 19 -23.41 -20.35 -5.83
N ASN A 20 -23.56 -19.44 -6.78
CA ASN A 20 -22.97 -19.57 -8.11
C ASN A 20 -21.52 -19.08 -8.07
N GLU A 21 -20.59 -20.03 -8.11
CA GLU A 21 -19.14 -19.79 -8.09
C GLU A 21 -18.68 -18.91 -9.25
N GLN A 22 -19.13 -19.18 -10.47
CA GLN A 22 -18.75 -18.41 -11.66
C GLN A 22 -19.18 -16.94 -11.56
N LEU A 23 -20.34 -16.67 -10.95
CA LEU A 23 -20.81 -15.31 -10.71
C LEU A 23 -19.92 -14.60 -9.67
N LEU A 24 -19.54 -15.29 -8.60
CA LEU A 24 -18.68 -14.73 -7.56
C LEU A 24 -17.26 -14.45 -8.09
N GLU A 25 -16.71 -15.33 -8.94
CA GLU A 25 -15.44 -15.10 -9.61
C GLU A 25 -15.47 -13.89 -10.55
N ALA A 26 -16.54 -13.75 -11.35
CA ALA A 26 -16.70 -12.59 -12.23
C ALA A 26 -16.79 -11.28 -11.43
N ILE A 27 -17.54 -11.27 -10.32
CA ILE A 27 -17.67 -10.12 -9.43
C ILE A 27 -16.31 -9.77 -8.82
N LYS A 28 -15.56 -10.77 -8.32
CA LYS A 28 -14.21 -10.57 -7.78
C LYS A 28 -13.28 -9.95 -8.82
N SER A 29 -13.26 -10.47 -10.05
CA SER A 29 -12.43 -9.92 -11.13
C SER A 29 -12.79 -8.48 -11.50
N ILE A 30 -14.08 -8.11 -11.42
CA ILE A 30 -14.51 -6.72 -11.64
C ILE A 30 -13.99 -5.81 -10.52
N PHE A 31 -14.07 -6.23 -9.25
CA PHE A 31 -13.50 -5.46 -8.15
C PHE A 31 -11.98 -5.32 -8.27
N ASP A 32 -11.28 -6.41 -8.57
CA ASP A 32 -9.82 -6.42 -8.74
C ASP A 32 -9.37 -5.53 -9.92
N SER A 33 -10.17 -5.43 -11.00
CA SER A 33 -9.86 -4.58 -12.17
C SER A 33 -10.25 -3.11 -12.00
N THR A 34 -11.16 -2.81 -11.07
CA THR A 34 -11.62 -1.44 -10.78
C THR A 34 -10.85 -0.81 -9.62
N GLN A 35 -10.13 -1.63 -8.85
CA GLN A 35 -9.10 -1.16 -7.94
C GLN A 35 -7.94 -0.65 -8.79
N SER A 36 -7.96 0.65 -9.13
CA SER A 36 -6.73 1.30 -9.57
C SER A 36 -5.70 1.01 -8.48
N GLU A 37 -4.57 0.40 -8.83
CA GLU A 37 -3.40 0.46 -7.96
C GLU A 37 -3.30 1.91 -7.53
N GLU A 38 -3.53 2.20 -6.25
CA GLU A 38 -3.22 3.51 -5.72
C GLU A 38 -1.71 3.60 -5.85
N ILE A 39 -1.24 4.09 -7.00
CA ILE A 39 0.15 4.40 -7.22
C ILE A 39 0.41 5.51 -6.20
N ILE A 40 1.00 5.12 -5.08
CA ILE A 40 1.38 6.05 -4.03
C ILE A 40 2.43 6.95 -4.66
N SER A 41 2.01 8.13 -5.08
CA SER A 41 2.90 9.15 -5.61
C SER A 41 3.75 9.65 -4.46
N LEU A 42 5.07 9.52 -4.58
CA LEU A 42 5.99 10.11 -3.63
C LEU A 42 5.85 11.64 -3.67
N SER A 43 5.95 12.27 -2.50
CA SER A 43 6.04 13.72 -2.42
C SER A 43 7.40 14.21 -2.95
N THR A 44 7.50 15.49 -3.28
CA THR A 44 8.75 16.10 -3.75
C THR A 44 9.88 15.88 -2.74
N GLU A 45 9.59 16.01 -1.45
CA GLU A 45 10.56 15.83 -0.36
C GLU A 45 11.04 14.37 -0.26
N GLN A 46 10.15 13.42 -0.50
CA GLN A 46 10.50 11.99 -0.52
C GLN A 46 11.40 11.65 -1.70
N ILE A 47 11.14 12.22 -2.88
CA ILE A 47 12.00 12.08 -4.07
C ILE A 47 13.37 12.70 -3.81
N GLU A 48 13.41 13.88 -3.17
CA GLU A 48 14.67 14.54 -2.81
C GLU A 48 15.49 13.71 -1.81
N MET A 49 14.86 13.12 -0.80
CA MET A 49 15.53 12.21 0.15
C MET A 49 16.15 10.99 -0.55
N LEU A 50 15.45 10.43 -1.54
CA LEU A 50 16.00 9.31 -2.33
C LEU A 50 17.20 9.77 -3.17
N SER A 51 17.11 10.92 -3.83
CA SER A 51 18.22 11.46 -4.63
C SER A 51 19.45 11.78 -3.77
N MET A 52 19.26 12.30 -2.55
CA MET A 52 20.36 12.48 -1.59
C MET A 52 20.98 11.14 -1.19
N SER A 53 20.14 10.10 -0.99
CA SER A 53 20.62 8.77 -0.64
C SER A 53 21.46 8.13 -1.77
N GLU A 54 21.05 8.30 -3.02
CA GLU A 54 21.83 7.85 -4.19
C GLU A 54 23.21 8.51 -4.22
N LYS A 55 23.26 9.82 -3.97
CA LYS A 55 24.52 10.56 -3.89
C LYS A 55 25.40 10.10 -2.73
N ASP A 56 24.83 9.82 -1.57
CA ASP A 56 25.58 9.31 -0.42
C ASP A 56 26.16 7.90 -0.70
N ILE A 57 25.48 7.08 -1.51
CA ILE A 57 26.00 5.80 -1.99
C ILE A 57 27.19 6.01 -2.94
N GLU A 58 27.07 6.91 -3.92
CA GLU A 58 28.15 7.23 -4.86
C GLU A 58 29.39 7.79 -4.16
N GLU A 59 29.19 8.62 -3.14
CA GLU A 59 30.26 9.22 -2.34
C GLU A 59 30.80 8.27 -1.25
N GLY A 60 30.27 7.05 -1.13
CA GLY A 60 30.71 6.03 -0.17
C GLY A 60 30.39 6.36 1.28
N LYS A 61 29.42 7.26 1.54
CA LYS A 61 28.95 7.67 2.87
C LYS A 61 27.99 6.64 3.47
N LEU A 62 28.43 5.38 3.49
CA LEU A 62 27.66 4.26 4.00
C LEU A 62 28.02 3.98 5.46
N VAL A 63 27.05 3.50 6.22
CA VAL A 63 27.26 2.97 7.57
C VAL A 63 27.05 1.46 7.55
N SER A 64 27.94 0.72 8.22
CA SER A 64 27.74 -0.71 8.38
C SER A 64 26.62 -1.01 9.37
N GLU A 65 25.91 -2.13 9.19
CA GLU A 65 24.87 -2.60 10.10
C GLU A 65 25.36 -2.66 11.56
N SER A 66 26.60 -3.13 11.78
CA SER A 66 27.21 -3.20 13.12
C SER A 66 27.34 -1.83 13.79
N GLU A 67 27.66 -0.80 13.02
CA GLU A 67 27.78 0.58 13.51
C GLU A 67 26.41 1.21 13.77
N LEU A 68 25.41 0.90 12.93
CA LEU A 68 24.03 1.34 13.13
C LEU A 68 23.44 0.74 14.42
N SER A 69 23.55 -0.58 14.59
CA SER A 69 23.04 -1.31 15.76
C SER A 69 23.60 -0.80 17.09
N LYS A 70 24.88 -0.41 17.14
CA LYS A 70 25.49 0.21 18.33
C LYS A 70 24.90 1.59 18.63
N ARG A 71 24.57 2.39 17.60
CA ARG A 71 23.95 3.71 17.78
C ARG A 71 22.53 3.57 18.28
N ASP A 72 21.76 2.65 17.70
CA ASP A 72 20.37 2.38 18.11
C ASP A 72 20.31 1.92 19.57
N SER A 73 21.22 1.02 19.97
CA SER A 73 21.33 0.54 21.35
C SER A 73 21.64 1.67 22.35
N LYS A 74 22.44 2.67 21.94
CA LYS A 74 22.74 3.85 22.77
C LYS A 74 21.60 4.87 22.80
N TRP A 75 20.76 4.90 21.77
CA TRP A 75 19.62 5.81 21.72
C TRP A 75 18.46 5.30 22.60
N LEU A 76 18.32 3.98 22.70
CA LEU A 76 17.30 3.30 23.52
C LEU A 76 17.64 3.19 25.02
N SER A 77 18.85 3.59 25.43
CA SER A 77 19.35 3.54 26.82
C SER A 77 19.30 4.90 27.51
#